data_AF-A0A924ZU40-F1
#
_entry.id   AF-A0A924ZU40-F1
#
_cell.length_a   1.000
_cell.length_b   1.000
_cell.length_c   1.000
_cell.angle_alpha   90.00
_cell.angle_beta   90.00
_cell.angle_gamma   90.00
#
_symmetry.space_group_name_H-M   'P 1'
#
loop_
_entity.id
_entity.type
_entity.pdbx_description
1 polymer ?
#
loop_
_entity_poly.entity_id
_entity_poly.type
_entity_poly.pdbx_seq_one_letter_code
_entity_poly.pdbx_strand_id
1 'polypeptide(L)'
;MRLYTFEKIMFTQLAPRLYVASLNVRLALLATMASCAIFTHPAAYAEDQSETTPAANSLEAFATPKTPAKNDIELVNRPLIAGLWGMRIPNVACIEYYNFKENGQFLVKSANEWSLGKYAYQLPEMEVMAKSLPQLTMGILYDSDDIDCSGNQVNQTGEVQQEFVKWISPSHIQFCAAIDGKQCPLELYRVLP
;
A
#
# COMPACT_ATOMS: atom_id res chain seq x y z
N MET A 1 5.21 5.08 8.74
CA MET A 1 4.97 3.90 7.90
C MET A 1 6.08 2.92 8.22
N ARG A 2 5.80 1.91 9.04
CA ARG A 2 6.82 1.01 9.59
C ARG A 2 6.81 -0.25 8.72
N LEU A 3 7.67 -0.26 7.72
CA LEU A 3 7.89 -1.36 6.78
C LEU A 3 8.72 -2.43 7.49
N TYR A 4 8.15 -3.26 8.36
CA TYR A 4 8.97 -4.20 9.12
C TYR A 4 9.63 -5.28 8.26
N THR A 5 9.04 -5.62 7.11
CA THR A 5 9.60 -6.54 6.11
C THR A 5 10.61 -5.84 5.19
N PHE A 6 10.36 -4.59 4.79
CA PHE A 6 11.25 -3.83 3.90
C PHE A 6 12.48 -3.24 4.64
N GLU A 7 12.32 -2.73 5.88
CA GLU A 7 13.45 -2.28 6.70
C GLU A 7 14.38 -3.45 7.03
N LYS A 8 13.87 -4.64 7.34
CA LYS A 8 14.76 -5.78 7.66
C LYS A 8 15.53 -6.30 6.45
N ILE A 9 14.92 -6.34 5.26
CA ILE A 9 15.61 -6.73 4.02
C ILE A 9 16.69 -5.70 3.63
N MET A 10 16.44 -4.40 3.85
CA MET A 10 17.44 -3.35 3.64
C MET A 10 18.55 -3.32 4.70
N PHE A 11 18.22 -3.47 6.00
CA PHE A 11 19.20 -3.31 7.08
C PHE A 11 20.15 -4.49 7.26
N THR A 12 19.82 -5.68 6.75
CA THR A 12 20.72 -6.86 6.85
C THR A 12 21.78 -6.93 5.75
N GLN A 13 21.70 -6.12 4.69
CA GLN A 13 22.64 -6.20 3.55
C GLN A 13 23.63 -5.02 3.44
N LEU A 14 23.60 -4.03 4.33
CA LEU A 14 24.46 -2.83 4.24
C LEU A 14 25.14 -2.42 5.55
N ALA A 15 25.73 -3.36 6.28
CA ALA A 15 26.63 -3.02 7.39
C ALA A 15 28.05 -3.59 7.20
N PRO A 16 28.97 -2.89 6.50
CA PRO A 16 30.38 -3.06 6.79
C PRO A 16 30.68 -2.41 8.14
N ARG A 17 31.22 -3.22 9.07
CA ARG A 17 31.89 -2.75 10.29
C ARG A 17 32.99 -1.76 9.90
N LEU A 18 32.79 -0.48 10.16
CA LEU A 18 33.90 0.48 10.28
C LEU A 18 33.75 1.25 11.59
N TYR A 19 34.52 0.75 12.56
CA TYR A 19 34.97 1.49 13.73
C TYR A 19 35.88 2.62 13.24
N VAL A 20 35.49 3.88 13.42
CA VAL A 20 36.45 4.99 13.45
C VAL A 20 36.06 5.93 14.58
N ALA A 21 36.99 6.09 15.50
CA ALA A 21 36.97 7.02 16.62
C ALA A 21 37.44 8.43 16.19
N SER A 22 37.15 9.41 17.05
CA SER A 22 37.69 10.79 17.10
C SER A 22 37.14 11.77 16.05
N LEU A 23 36.97 13.08 16.27
CA LEU A 23 37.53 14.01 17.24
C LEU A 23 36.64 15.28 17.31
N ASN A 24 36.65 15.97 18.46
CA ASN A 24 36.00 17.25 18.72
C ASN A 24 36.39 18.38 17.75
N VAL A 25 35.43 19.21 17.32
CA VAL A 25 35.65 20.65 17.09
C VAL A 25 34.38 21.43 17.48
N ARG A 26 34.54 22.38 18.42
CA ARG A 26 33.55 23.41 18.75
C ARG A 26 33.66 24.56 17.74
N LEU A 27 32.53 25.11 17.28
CA LEU A 27 32.47 26.54 16.98
C LEU A 27 31.04 27.07 17.13
N ALA A 28 30.92 28.11 17.94
CA ALA A 28 29.71 28.85 18.21
C ALA A 28 29.37 29.80 17.06
N LEU A 29 28.08 30.07 16.86
CA LEU A 29 27.65 31.37 16.35
C LEU A 29 26.27 31.71 16.93
N LEU A 30 26.22 32.85 17.63
CA LEU A 30 25.00 33.50 18.07
C LEU A 30 24.24 34.03 16.85
N ALA A 31 22.91 33.90 16.86
CA ALA A 31 22.04 34.70 16.02
C ALA A 31 20.82 35.19 16.83
N THR A 32 20.54 36.45 16.59
CA THR A 32 19.75 37.42 17.35
C THR A 32 18.24 37.29 17.17
N MET A 33 17.53 37.94 18.10
CA MET A 33 16.08 38.02 18.27
C MET A 33 15.27 38.33 17.01
N ALA A 34 14.07 37.75 16.92
CA ALA A 34 12.97 38.28 16.13
C ALA A 34 11.65 38.09 16.88
N SER A 35 10.98 39.22 17.15
CA SER A 35 9.70 39.37 17.83
C SER A 35 8.58 38.54 17.18
N CYS A 36 7.79 37.85 18.00
CA CYS A 36 6.50 37.32 17.57
C CYS A 36 5.39 38.24 18.11
N ALA A 37 4.71 38.92 17.19
CA ALA A 37 3.55 39.75 17.47
C ALA A 37 2.36 38.87 17.90
N ILE A 38 1.64 39.34 18.92
CA ILE A 38 0.41 38.74 19.42
C ILE A 38 -0.71 39.06 18.42
N PHE A 39 -1.32 38.03 17.82
CA PHE A 39 -2.60 38.16 17.13
C PHE A 39 -3.74 37.77 18.10
N THR A 40 -4.46 38.77 18.60
CA THR A 40 -5.77 38.61 19.21
C THR A 40 -6.84 38.58 18.11
N HIS A 41 -7.60 37.49 18.01
CA HIS A 41 -8.85 37.45 17.25
C HIS A 41 -10.02 37.53 18.24
N PRO A 42 -10.95 38.49 18.11
CA PRO A 42 -12.29 38.31 18.64
C PRO A 42 -13.17 37.62 17.59
N ALA A 43 -13.90 36.61 18.06
CA ALA A 43 -15.04 36.03 17.37
C ALA A 43 -16.17 37.06 17.28
N ALA A 44 -16.78 37.18 16.11
CA ALA A 44 -18.07 37.83 15.94
C ALA A 44 -19.00 36.84 15.21
N TYR A 45 -19.95 36.32 15.98
CA TYR A 45 -21.18 35.72 15.49
C TYR A 45 -22.11 36.84 14.99
N ALA A 46 -22.73 36.63 13.83
CA ALA A 46 -23.98 37.30 13.47
C ALA A 46 -24.87 36.27 12.79
N GLU A 47 -25.98 35.96 13.45
CA GLU A 47 -27.16 35.29 12.90
C GLU A 47 -27.87 36.24 11.94
N ASP A 48 -28.49 35.71 10.89
CA ASP A 48 -29.84 36.14 10.53
C ASP A 48 -30.61 34.99 9.86
N GLN A 49 -31.87 34.87 10.25
CA GLN A 49 -32.82 33.82 9.90
C GLN A 49 -33.72 34.22 8.71
N SER A 50 -34.61 33.29 8.38
CA SER A 50 -35.84 33.41 7.57
C SER A 50 -35.65 32.98 6.10
N GLU A 51 -36.42 32.05 5.51
CA GLU A 51 -37.56 31.23 5.95
C GLU A 51 -37.99 30.31 4.78
N THR A 52 -38.79 29.30 5.12
CA THR A 52 -39.81 28.62 4.30
C THR A 52 -39.48 27.29 3.57
N THR A 53 -40.13 26.25 4.09
CA THR A 53 -40.27 24.82 3.74
C THR A 53 -41.13 24.58 2.47
N PRO A 54 -41.53 23.35 2.05
CA PRO A 54 -41.02 21.98 2.27
C PRO A 54 -40.91 21.15 0.96
N ALA A 55 -40.19 20.01 0.94
CA ALA A 55 -40.64 18.78 0.24
C ALA A 55 -39.68 17.58 0.41
N ALA A 56 -40.25 16.53 1.02
CA ALA A 56 -40.15 15.12 0.64
C ALA A 56 -38.78 14.42 0.51
N ASN A 57 -38.49 13.68 1.58
CA ASN A 57 -37.80 12.40 1.59
C ASN A 57 -38.34 11.45 0.49
N SER A 58 -37.47 10.84 -0.31
CA SER A 58 -37.76 9.54 -0.94
C SER A 58 -36.48 8.71 -1.08
N LEU A 59 -36.31 7.82 -0.11
CA LEU A 59 -35.62 6.55 -0.26
C LEU A 59 -36.45 5.66 -1.21
N GLU A 60 -35.75 4.76 -1.90
CA GLU A 60 -36.27 3.53 -2.53
C GLU A 60 -37.05 3.66 -3.86
N ALA A 61 -36.30 3.60 -4.96
CA ALA A 61 -36.75 2.82 -6.11
C ALA A 61 -36.07 1.44 -6.02
N PHE A 62 -36.74 0.48 -5.38
CA PHE A 62 -36.37 -0.92 -5.48
C PHE A 62 -36.40 -1.34 -6.94
N ALA A 63 -35.24 -1.75 -7.44
CA ALA A 63 -35.08 -2.36 -8.74
C ALA A 63 -36.04 -3.55 -8.86
N THR A 64 -36.87 -3.53 -9.90
CA THR A 64 -37.63 -4.70 -10.31
C THR A 64 -36.66 -5.82 -10.70
N PRO A 65 -36.89 -7.08 -10.30
CA PRO A 65 -36.04 -8.18 -10.72
C PRO A 65 -36.28 -8.43 -12.22
N LYS A 66 -35.30 -8.04 -13.05
CA LYS A 66 -35.28 -8.37 -14.46
C LYS A 66 -34.94 -9.85 -14.61
N THR A 67 -35.90 -10.65 -15.02
CA THR A 67 -35.69 -12.04 -15.48
C THR A 67 -34.55 -12.07 -16.49
N PRO A 68 -33.46 -12.86 -16.28
CA PRO A 68 -32.34 -12.87 -17.20
C PRO A 68 -32.78 -13.53 -18.50
N ALA A 69 -32.66 -12.78 -19.60
CA ALA A 69 -32.87 -13.33 -20.93
C ALA A 69 -31.72 -14.29 -21.25
N LYS A 70 -32.06 -15.39 -21.94
CA LYS A 70 -31.16 -16.43 -22.40
C LYS A 70 -30.16 -15.86 -23.42
N ASN A 71 -29.09 -15.20 -22.94
CA ASN A 71 -27.77 -14.90 -23.55
C ASN A 71 -27.11 -13.71 -22.81
N ASP A 72 -26.98 -13.75 -21.48
CA ASP A 72 -26.21 -12.73 -20.76
C ASP A 72 -24.70 -13.01 -20.93
N ILE A 73 -24.03 -12.17 -21.70
CA ILE A 73 -22.57 -12.07 -21.71
C ILE A 73 -22.19 -11.18 -20.52
N GLU A 74 -21.66 -11.77 -19.46
CA GLU A 74 -21.13 -11.02 -18.33
C GLU A 74 -19.72 -10.52 -18.65
N LEU A 75 -19.57 -9.19 -18.76
CA LEU A 75 -18.28 -8.55 -18.95
C LEU A 75 -17.62 -8.34 -17.57
N VAL A 76 -16.83 -9.31 -17.13
CA VAL A 76 -16.14 -9.24 -15.83
C VAL A 76 -14.80 -8.54 -15.98
N ASN A 77 -14.65 -7.37 -15.36
CA ASN A 77 -13.37 -6.67 -15.30
C ASN A 77 -12.51 -7.27 -14.18
N ARG A 78 -11.34 -7.82 -14.52
CA ARG A 78 -10.43 -8.45 -13.55
C ARG A 78 -9.32 -7.46 -13.18
N PRO A 79 -8.96 -7.30 -11.89
CA PRO A 79 -7.78 -6.52 -11.52
C PRO A 79 -6.55 -7.09 -12.25
N LEU A 80 -5.78 -6.25 -12.93
CA LEU A 80 -4.63 -6.68 -13.75
C LEU A 80 -3.60 -7.52 -12.96
N ILE A 81 -3.51 -7.28 -11.66
CA ILE A 81 -2.58 -7.99 -10.77
C ILE A 81 -3.11 -9.33 -10.24
N ALA A 82 -4.38 -9.67 -10.49
CA ALA A 82 -4.94 -10.94 -10.07
C ALA A 82 -4.12 -12.13 -10.62
N GLY A 83 -4.04 -13.19 -9.81
CA GLY A 83 -3.27 -14.40 -10.09
C GLY A 83 -2.31 -14.77 -8.96
N LEU A 84 -1.58 -15.86 -9.17
CA LEU A 84 -0.55 -16.36 -8.25
C LEU A 84 0.82 -15.86 -8.67
N TRP A 85 1.55 -15.27 -7.74
CA TRP A 85 2.88 -14.71 -7.92
C TRP A 85 3.85 -15.29 -6.90
N GLY A 86 5.08 -15.57 -7.33
CA GLY A 86 6.16 -16.01 -6.45
C GLY A 86 7.25 -14.96 -6.37
N MET A 87 7.56 -14.52 -5.16
CA MET A 87 8.67 -13.63 -4.83
C MET A 87 9.85 -14.46 -4.32
N ARG A 88 11.01 -14.36 -4.99
CA ARG A 88 12.24 -14.97 -4.47
C ARG A 88 12.89 -13.99 -3.50
N ILE A 89 13.12 -14.42 -2.27
CA ILE A 89 13.87 -13.61 -1.30
C ILE A 89 15.37 -13.76 -1.59
N PRO A 90 16.12 -12.66 -1.84
CA PRO A 90 17.56 -12.76 -2.07
C PRO A 90 18.28 -13.42 -0.89
N ASN A 91 19.27 -14.26 -1.18
CA ASN A 91 20.12 -14.93 -0.19
C ASN A 91 19.41 -15.90 0.76
N VAL A 92 18.14 -16.24 0.50
CA VAL A 92 17.41 -17.29 1.21
C VAL A 92 16.78 -18.24 0.20
N ALA A 93 16.85 -19.56 0.46
CA ALA A 93 16.20 -20.57 -0.37
C ALA A 93 14.68 -20.68 -0.06
N CYS A 94 13.96 -19.56 -0.14
CA CYS A 94 12.53 -19.47 0.14
C CYS A 94 11.82 -18.66 -0.94
N ILE A 95 10.61 -19.08 -1.31
CA ILE A 95 9.72 -18.34 -2.21
C ILE A 95 8.48 -17.97 -1.40
N GLU A 96 8.18 -16.69 -1.37
CA GLU A 96 6.93 -16.18 -0.80
C GLU A 96 5.89 -16.09 -1.92
N TYR A 97 4.70 -16.64 -1.68
CA TYR A 97 3.64 -16.68 -2.67
C TYR A 97 2.54 -15.69 -2.34
N TYR A 98 2.15 -14.90 -3.33
CA TYR A 98 1.04 -13.95 -3.28
C TYR A 98 -0.05 -14.41 -4.23
N ASN A 99 -1.22 -14.72 -3.69
CA ASN A 99 -2.40 -15.06 -4.49
C ASN A 99 -3.42 -13.91 -4.41
N PHE A 100 -3.43 -13.05 -5.42
CA PHE A 100 -4.40 -11.95 -5.56
C PHE A 100 -5.65 -12.48 -6.26
N LYS A 101 -6.75 -12.59 -5.50
CA LYS A 101 -8.03 -13.10 -6.01
C LYS A 101 -8.83 -11.99 -6.67
N GLU A 102 -9.57 -12.32 -7.72
CA GLU A 102 -10.39 -11.36 -8.48
C GLU A 102 -11.44 -10.63 -7.62
N ASN A 103 -11.84 -11.21 -6.49
CA ASN A 103 -12.79 -10.61 -5.55
C ASN A 103 -12.16 -9.57 -4.59
N GLY A 104 -10.91 -9.15 -4.82
CA GLY A 104 -10.21 -8.17 -3.99
C GLY A 104 -9.64 -8.73 -2.68
N GLN A 105 -9.60 -10.05 -2.53
CA GLN A 105 -8.93 -10.71 -1.40
C GLN A 105 -7.54 -11.19 -1.80
N PHE A 106 -6.65 -11.34 -0.83
CA PHE A 106 -5.37 -12.02 -1.06
C PHE A 106 -5.12 -13.11 -0.03
N LEU A 107 -4.23 -14.02 -0.39
CA LEU A 107 -3.53 -14.93 0.52
C LEU A 107 -2.04 -14.82 0.25
N VAL A 108 -1.25 -14.62 1.31
CA VAL A 108 0.21 -14.68 1.26
C VAL A 108 0.67 -15.93 2.00
N LYS A 109 1.67 -16.63 1.44
CA LYS A 109 2.35 -17.75 2.10
C LYS A 109 3.85 -17.48 2.11
N SER A 110 4.43 -17.34 3.30
CA SER A 110 5.86 -17.14 3.52
C SER A 110 6.39 -18.23 4.46
N ALA A 111 7.18 -19.18 3.95
CA ALA A 111 7.61 -20.36 4.71
C ALA A 111 6.44 -21.05 5.48
N ASN A 112 6.36 -20.94 6.81
CA ASN A 112 5.27 -21.48 7.64
C ASN A 112 4.16 -20.46 7.91
N GLU A 113 4.45 -19.16 7.80
CA GLU A 113 3.51 -18.06 7.90
C GLU A 113 2.52 -17.99 6.72
N TRP A 114 1.27 -17.68 7.04
CA TRP A 114 0.26 -17.34 6.06
C TRP A 114 -0.62 -16.19 6.55
N SER A 115 -0.96 -15.31 5.63
CA SER A 115 -1.75 -14.12 5.92
C SER A 115 -2.89 -14.00 4.91
N LEU A 116 -4.01 -13.46 5.37
CA LEU A 116 -5.22 -13.22 4.57
C LEU A 116 -5.56 -11.74 4.64
N GLY A 117 -6.09 -11.19 3.55
CA GLY A 117 -6.54 -9.81 3.60
C GLY A 117 -7.34 -9.36 2.39
N LYS A 118 -7.48 -8.04 2.29
CA LYS A 118 -8.07 -7.37 1.14
C LYS A 118 -7.03 -6.49 0.47
N TYR A 119 -7.13 -6.35 -0.84
CA TYR A 119 -6.27 -5.45 -1.59
C TYR A 119 -7.07 -4.50 -2.48
N ALA A 120 -6.48 -3.34 -2.76
CA ALA A 120 -6.90 -2.41 -3.78
C ALA A 120 -5.74 -2.17 -4.74
N TYR A 121 -6.04 -2.20 -6.04
CA TYR A 121 -5.07 -1.93 -7.11
C TYR A 121 -5.52 -0.70 -7.89
N GLN A 122 -4.77 0.39 -7.76
CA GLN A 122 -5.11 1.70 -8.31
C GLN A 122 -4.15 2.02 -9.45
N LEU A 123 -4.71 2.26 -10.65
CA LEU A 123 -3.94 2.78 -11.76
C LEU A 123 -3.76 4.30 -11.59
N PRO A 124 -2.61 4.86 -12.01
CA PRO A 124 -2.46 6.30 -12.13
C PRO A 124 -3.52 6.92 -13.04
N GLU A 125 -3.71 8.23 -12.94
CA GLU A 125 -4.48 8.98 -13.94
C GLU A 125 -3.77 8.92 -15.30
N MET A 126 -4.56 8.89 -16.38
CA MET A 126 -4.09 8.69 -17.76
C MET A 126 -2.97 9.67 -18.15
N GLU A 127 -3.05 10.90 -17.65
CA GLU A 127 -2.12 12.01 -17.91
C GLU A 127 -0.73 11.76 -17.33
N VAL A 128 -0.63 10.95 -16.27
CA VAL A 128 0.63 10.67 -15.55
C VAL A 128 1.06 9.20 -15.59
N MET A 129 0.29 8.31 -16.24
CA MET A 129 0.61 6.88 -16.39
C MET A 129 2.03 6.60 -16.89
N ALA A 130 2.62 7.48 -17.69
CA ALA A 130 3.97 7.32 -18.22
C ALA A 130 5.09 7.59 -17.18
N LYS A 131 4.76 8.24 -16.06
CA LYS A 131 5.71 8.69 -15.03
C LYS A 131 5.40 8.17 -13.62
N SER A 132 4.26 7.51 -13.46
CA SER A 132 3.76 7.04 -12.18
C SER A 132 3.37 5.57 -12.27
N LEU A 133 3.79 4.80 -11.27
CA LEU A 133 3.43 3.39 -11.16
C LEU A 133 2.05 3.19 -10.51
N PRO A 134 1.31 2.13 -10.88
CA PRO A 134 0.16 1.65 -10.13
C PRO A 134 0.48 1.40 -8.66
N GLN A 135 -0.47 1.75 -7.79
CA GLN A 135 -0.38 1.52 -6.35
C GLN A 135 -1.16 0.26 -5.97
N LEU A 136 -0.50 -0.63 -5.24
CA LEU A 136 -1.11 -1.76 -4.55
C LEU A 136 -1.21 -1.42 -3.06
N THR A 137 -2.39 -1.51 -2.49
CA THR A 137 -2.60 -1.40 -1.04
C THR A 137 -3.17 -2.71 -0.53
N MET A 138 -2.52 -3.33 0.45
CA MET A 138 -2.92 -4.59 1.09
C MET A 138 -3.22 -4.33 2.56
N GLY A 139 -4.45 -4.62 2.99
CA GLY A 139 -4.82 -4.64 4.40
C GLY A 139 -4.88 -6.08 4.91
N ILE A 140 -4.01 -6.41 5.86
CA ILE A 140 -3.93 -7.75 6.46
C ILE A 140 -5.03 -7.87 7.50
N LEU A 141 -5.95 -8.80 7.28
CA LEU A 141 -7.08 -9.08 8.18
C LEU A 141 -6.75 -10.18 9.19
N TYR A 142 -5.86 -11.10 8.82
CA TYR A 142 -5.40 -12.19 9.65
C TYR A 142 -3.98 -12.56 9.27
N ASP A 143 -3.19 -12.88 10.27
CA ASP A 143 -1.84 -13.41 10.16
C ASP A 143 -1.68 -14.59 11.14
N SER A 144 -0.99 -15.65 10.71
CA SER A 144 -0.82 -16.85 11.54
C SER A 144 0.24 -16.70 12.64
N ASP A 145 1.04 -15.63 12.61
CA ASP A 145 2.14 -15.35 13.54
C ASP A 145 3.13 -16.54 13.62
N ASP A 146 3.39 -17.18 12.49
CA ASP A 146 4.42 -18.21 12.34
C ASP A 146 5.72 -17.58 11.81
N ILE A 147 6.77 -18.38 11.63
CA ILE A 147 8.03 -17.90 11.06
C ILE A 147 7.91 -17.73 9.54
N ASP A 148 8.25 -16.53 9.06
CA ASP A 148 8.30 -16.12 7.66
C ASP A 148 9.55 -16.61 6.91
N CYS A 149 9.62 -16.39 5.59
CA CYS A 149 10.81 -16.71 4.78
C CYS A 149 12.08 -15.97 5.22
N SER A 150 11.96 -14.86 5.95
CA SER A 150 13.08 -14.08 6.48
C SER A 150 13.56 -14.58 7.85
N GLY A 151 12.92 -15.62 8.39
CA GLY A 151 13.24 -16.18 9.71
C GLY A 151 12.68 -15.38 10.89
N ASN A 152 11.75 -14.46 10.64
CA ASN A 152 11.10 -13.65 11.67
C ASN A 152 9.72 -14.20 11.99
N GLN A 153 9.27 -13.98 13.22
CA GLN A 153 7.91 -14.24 13.67
C GLN A 153 7.33 -12.91 14.16
N VAL A 154 6.42 -12.33 13.38
CA VAL A 154 5.81 -11.03 13.68
C VAL A 154 4.36 -11.05 13.21
N ASN A 155 3.42 -10.99 14.16
CA ASN A 155 2.01 -10.81 13.83
C ASN A 155 1.74 -9.47 13.12
N GLN A 156 1.36 -9.56 11.84
CA GLN A 156 1.02 -8.40 10.99
C GLN A 156 -0.49 -8.12 10.90
N THR A 157 -1.31 -8.72 11.76
CA THR A 157 -2.77 -8.51 11.75
C THR A 157 -3.12 -7.03 11.95
N GLY A 158 -3.94 -6.49 11.04
CA GLY A 158 -4.34 -5.08 11.04
C GLY A 158 -3.34 -4.14 10.37
N GLU A 159 -2.20 -4.63 9.90
CA GLU A 159 -1.26 -3.81 9.14
C GLU A 159 -1.78 -3.49 7.73
N VAL A 160 -1.39 -2.31 7.24
CA VAL A 160 -1.62 -1.89 5.87
C VAL A 160 -0.28 -1.71 5.18
N GLN A 161 -0.06 -2.49 4.13
CA GLN A 161 1.13 -2.43 3.28
C GLN A 161 0.77 -1.71 1.99
N GLN A 162 1.66 -0.84 1.52
CA GLN A 162 1.50 -0.16 0.24
C GLN A 162 2.78 -0.28 -0.57
N GLU A 163 2.62 -0.69 -1.82
CA GLU A 163 3.70 -0.90 -2.77
C GLU A 163 3.33 -0.27 -4.11
N PHE A 164 4.33 0.13 -4.88
CA PHE A 164 4.13 0.52 -6.27
C PHE A 164 4.54 -0.62 -7.20
N VAL A 165 3.68 -0.94 -8.17
CA VAL A 165 3.86 -2.12 -9.03
C VAL A 165 4.42 -1.72 -10.38
N LYS A 166 5.66 -2.11 -10.65
CA LYS A 166 6.30 -1.93 -11.94
C LYS A 166 6.18 -3.21 -12.77
N TRP A 167 5.53 -3.10 -13.92
CA TRP A 167 5.45 -4.21 -14.88
C TRP A 167 6.70 -4.25 -15.75
N ILE A 168 7.39 -5.39 -15.74
CA ILE A 168 8.53 -5.68 -16.63
C ILE A 168 8.06 -6.49 -17.83
N SER A 169 7.15 -7.44 -17.60
CA SER A 169 6.45 -8.22 -18.61
C SER A 169 5.13 -8.74 -18.04
N PRO A 170 4.23 -9.38 -18.83
CA PRO A 170 2.98 -9.95 -18.31
C PRO A 170 3.17 -10.97 -17.17
N SER A 171 4.33 -11.60 -17.08
CA SER A 171 4.68 -12.61 -16.07
C SER A 171 5.76 -12.18 -15.08
N HIS A 172 6.15 -10.89 -15.09
CA HIS A 172 7.21 -10.38 -14.21
C HIS A 172 6.88 -8.95 -13.78
N ILE A 173 6.72 -8.76 -12.47
CA ILE A 173 6.52 -7.47 -11.83
C ILE A 173 7.59 -7.24 -10.78
N GLN A 174 7.78 -5.97 -10.41
CA GLN A 174 8.57 -5.58 -9.26
C GLN A 174 7.72 -4.74 -8.31
N PHE A 175 7.90 -4.93 -7.01
CA PHE A 175 7.40 -3.99 -6.01
C PHE A 175 8.46 -2.93 -5.73
N CYS A 176 8.02 -1.68 -5.78
CA CYS A 176 8.83 -0.49 -5.65
C CYS A 176 8.38 0.33 -4.44
N ALA A 177 9.36 0.88 -3.72
CA ALA A 177 9.10 1.72 -2.54
C ALA A 177 8.52 3.10 -2.89
N ALA A 178 8.61 3.51 -4.16
CA ALA A 178 8.20 4.83 -4.61
C ALA A 178 7.53 4.78 -5.99
N ILE A 179 6.63 5.75 -6.19
CA ILE A 179 5.81 5.91 -7.39
C ILE A 179 6.63 6.10 -8.68
N ASP A 180 7.88 6.54 -8.57
CA ASP A 180 8.76 6.78 -9.72
C ASP A 180 9.50 5.52 -10.21
N GLY A 181 9.40 4.40 -9.47
CA GLY A 181 9.94 3.12 -9.88
C GLY A 181 11.47 3.03 -9.94
N LYS A 182 12.19 3.92 -9.23
CA LYS A 182 13.66 3.91 -9.18
C LYS A 182 14.23 2.85 -8.22
N GLN A 183 13.49 2.49 -7.18
CA GLN A 183 13.93 1.52 -6.16
C GLN A 183 12.90 0.41 -6.04
N CYS A 184 13.20 -0.74 -6.66
CA CYS A 184 12.32 -1.90 -6.73
C CYS A 184 13.07 -3.17 -6.30
N PRO A 185 13.25 -3.42 -4.99
CA PRO A 185 14.09 -4.49 -4.50
C PRO A 185 13.44 -5.88 -4.55
N LEU A 186 12.12 -5.95 -4.78
CA LEU A 186 11.36 -7.18 -4.76
C LEU A 186 10.87 -7.53 -6.16
N GLU A 187 11.21 -8.71 -6.63
CA GLU A 187 10.78 -9.23 -7.94
C GLU A 187 9.80 -10.38 -7.74
N LEU A 188 8.68 -10.33 -8.47
CA LEU A 188 7.65 -11.36 -8.43
C LEU A 188 7.39 -11.89 -9.84
N TYR A 189 7.33 -13.22 -9.92
CA TYR A 189 7.13 -13.95 -11.16
C TYR A 189 5.78 -14.66 -11.12
N ARG A 190 5.01 -14.55 -12.21
CA ARG A 190 3.69 -15.17 -12.30
C ARG A 190 3.82 -16.69 -12.34
N VAL A 191 3.05 -17.38 -11.51
CA VAL A 191 3.03 -18.85 -11.39
C VAL A 191 1.80 -19.44 -12.08
N LEU A 192 0.61 -18.87 -11.82
CA LEU A 192 -0.65 -19.24 -12.47
C LEU A 192 -1.41 -17.99 -12.93
N PRO A 193 -2.24 -18.10 -13.98
CA PRO A 193 -3.28 -17.12 -14.29
C PRO A 193 -4.24 -16.92 -13.10
#